data_AF-A0A285ZUN8-F1
#
_entry.id   AF-A0A285ZUN8-F1
#
_cell.length_a   1.000
_cell.length_b   1.000
_cell.length_c   1.000
_cell.angle_alpha   90.00
_cell.angle_beta   90.00
_cell.angle_gamma   90.00
#
_symmetry.space_group_name_H-M   'P 1'
#
loop_
_entity.id
_entity.type
_entity.pdbx_description
1 polymer ?
#
loop_
_entity_poly.entity_id
_entity_poly.type
_entity_poly.pdbx_seq_one_letter_code
_entity_poly.pdbx_strand_id
1 'polypeptide(L)'
;MKNYKLTIHMMCLVLLLFSCSERIHDYHAGFVVDEQGKPIDSALVYEDLAESHVTKTYTDSTGYFKQKRQALMDLIVAKEGYLTDTIKVVWHQAGETTEYSPIVKKDSTKIVLKADNAKQRSTIVLGFYSICCGTPNGEELLKYVGMFIQHHDLKDVKITLVSGLGKEGEHDFLIEIPTITKMQKAVFLENLKNLAKMAPKKNSDGGINVSETENIKGRYTNSDRLTFKEIDLKSLPNE
;
A
#
# COMPACT_ATOMS: atom_id res chain seq x y z
N MET A 1 -0.21 25.10 69.98
CA MET A 1 0.36 24.48 68.75
C MET A 1 -0.82 24.05 67.89
N LYS A 2 -1.00 24.70 66.73
CA LYS A 2 -2.22 24.58 65.91
C LYS A 2 -2.20 23.26 65.11
N ASN A 3 -3.37 22.70 64.86
CA ASN A 3 -3.60 21.41 64.23
C ASN A 3 -3.36 21.45 62.69
N TYR A 4 -2.17 21.81 62.24
CA TYR A 4 -1.84 21.87 60.80
C TYR A 4 -1.55 20.49 60.16
N LYS A 5 -1.26 19.45 60.96
CA LYS A 5 -0.99 18.10 60.43
C LYS A 5 -2.24 17.36 59.94
N LEU A 6 -3.39 17.57 60.57
CA LEU A 6 -4.63 16.85 60.24
C LEU A 6 -5.26 17.37 58.94
N THR A 7 -5.14 18.68 58.67
CA THR A 7 -5.70 19.32 57.47
C THR A 7 -4.93 18.93 56.20
N ILE A 8 -3.62 18.70 56.29
CA ILE A 8 -2.78 18.29 55.14
C ILE A 8 -3.08 16.84 54.71
N HIS A 9 -3.30 15.92 55.66
CA HIS A 9 -3.70 14.53 55.33
C HIS A 9 -5.07 14.45 54.67
N MET A 10 -6.02 15.30 55.11
CA MET A 10 -7.37 15.36 54.53
C MET A 10 -7.37 15.92 53.11
N MET A 11 -6.47 16.86 52.80
CA MET A 11 -6.32 17.43 51.45
C MET A 11 -5.66 16.47 50.45
N CYS A 12 -4.71 15.63 50.88
CA CYS A 12 -4.15 14.55 50.04
C CYS A 12 -5.16 13.44 49.71
N LEU A 13 -6.09 13.14 50.63
CA LEU A 13 -7.13 12.13 50.42
C LEU A 13 -8.18 12.58 49.37
N VAL A 14 -8.48 13.88 49.29
CA VAL A 14 -9.41 14.46 48.30
C VAL A 14 -8.82 14.44 46.88
N LEU A 15 -7.50 14.56 46.73
CA LEU A 15 -6.83 14.47 45.42
C LEU A 15 -6.80 13.06 44.83
N LEU A 16 -6.94 12.01 45.65
CA LEU A 16 -7.03 10.61 45.21
C LEU A 16 -8.44 10.21 44.70
N LEU A 17 -9.44 11.08 44.87
CA LEU A 17 -10.82 10.84 44.42
C LEU A 17 -11.11 11.39 43.01
N PHE A 18 -10.14 12.06 42.37
CA PHE A 18 -10.18 12.26 40.92
C PHE A 18 -9.77 10.96 40.21
N SER A 19 -10.60 9.94 40.40
CA SER A 19 -10.58 8.73 39.58
C SER A 19 -10.67 9.16 38.12
N CYS A 20 -9.62 8.89 37.34
CA CYS A 20 -9.65 9.03 35.90
C CYS A 20 -10.78 8.14 35.36
N SER A 21 -11.95 8.70 35.12
CA SER A 21 -12.93 8.05 34.25
C SER A 21 -12.27 7.91 32.88
N GLU A 22 -12.03 6.68 32.41
CA GLU A 22 -11.50 6.46 31.05
C GLU A 22 -12.42 7.18 30.06
N ARG A 23 -11.92 8.28 29.48
CA ARG A 23 -12.66 9.05 28.48
C ARG A 23 -12.44 8.40 27.13
N ILE A 24 -13.53 8.15 26.40
CA ILE A 24 -13.44 7.80 24.99
C ILE A 24 -13.12 9.05 24.18
N HIS A 25 -12.09 8.99 23.34
CA HIS A 25 -11.73 10.07 22.42
C HIS A 25 -12.76 10.18 21.30
N ASP A 26 -12.94 11.38 20.74
CA ASP A 26 -13.75 11.63 19.54
C ASP A 26 -12.93 11.47 18.24
N TYR A 27 -11.77 10.82 18.32
CA TYR A 27 -10.89 10.52 17.21
C TYR A 27 -10.33 9.09 17.33
N HIS A 28 -9.83 8.59 16.20
CA HIS A 28 -8.92 7.45 16.14
C HIS A 28 -7.53 7.96 15.82
N ALA A 29 -6.51 7.47 16.53
CA ALA A 29 -5.12 7.79 16.23
C ALA A 29 -4.23 6.59 16.52
N GLY A 30 -3.17 6.44 15.75
CA GLY A 30 -2.32 5.27 15.88
C GLY A 30 -1.14 5.25 14.93
N PHE A 31 -0.34 4.20 15.08
CA PHE A 31 0.75 3.86 14.18
C PHE A 31 0.45 2.53 13.52
N VAL A 32 0.50 2.48 12.19
CA VAL A 32 0.41 1.25 11.41
C VAL A 32 1.82 0.79 11.06
N VAL A 33 2.14 -0.45 11.42
CA VAL A 33 3.44 -1.06 11.19
C VAL A 33 3.30 -2.47 10.60
N ASP A 34 4.38 -2.99 10.06
CA ASP A 34 4.49 -4.40 9.69
C ASP A 34 4.83 -5.29 10.91
N GLU A 35 4.94 -6.59 10.67
CA GLU A 35 5.26 -7.61 11.68
C GLU A 35 6.65 -7.41 12.32
N GLN A 36 7.56 -6.70 11.64
CA GLN A 36 8.90 -6.34 12.14
C GLN A 36 8.89 -5.00 12.89
N GLY A 37 7.74 -4.31 12.94
CA GLY A 37 7.59 -3.00 13.56
C GLY A 37 8.04 -1.83 12.69
N LYS A 38 8.32 -2.06 11.40
CA LYS A 38 8.62 -0.98 10.46
C LYS A 38 7.34 -0.20 10.13
N PRO A 39 7.40 1.14 10.11
CA PRO A 39 6.27 1.95 9.69
C PRO A 39 5.75 1.62 8.29
N ILE A 40 4.41 1.59 8.15
CA ILE A 40 3.75 1.46 6.85
C ILE A 40 3.23 2.84 6.44
N ASP A 41 3.89 3.42 5.44
CA ASP A 41 3.46 4.67 4.80
C ASP A 41 2.23 4.44 3.91
N SER A 42 1.33 5.43 3.87
CA SER A 42 0.18 5.49 2.99
C SER A 42 -0.73 4.25 3.09
N ALA A 43 -0.88 3.71 4.29
CA ALA A 43 -1.94 2.75 4.62
C ALA A 43 -3.26 3.51 4.72
N LEU A 44 -4.28 3.02 4.02
CA LEU A 44 -5.62 3.58 4.04
C LEU A 44 -6.30 3.18 5.36
N VAL A 45 -6.87 4.17 6.05
CA VAL A 45 -7.60 3.97 7.30
C VAL A 45 -8.98 4.62 7.19
N TYR A 46 -10.02 3.88 7.54
CA TYR A 46 -11.41 4.36 7.46
C TYR A 46 -12.35 3.58 8.36
N GLU A 47 -13.50 4.16 8.71
CA GLU A 47 -14.56 3.47 9.46
C GLU A 47 -15.43 2.64 8.51
N ASP A 48 -15.89 1.47 8.94
CA ASP A 48 -16.79 0.60 8.17
C ASP A 48 -18.20 1.21 8.04
N LEU A 49 -18.29 2.20 7.16
CA LEU A 49 -19.48 2.96 6.81
C LEU A 49 -19.70 2.90 5.30
N ALA A 50 -20.93 3.18 4.86
CA ALA A 50 -21.24 3.34 3.44
C ALA A 50 -20.32 4.40 2.80
N GLU A 51 -19.92 4.17 1.55
CA GLU A 51 -18.92 5.01 0.87
C GLU A 51 -19.29 6.51 0.81
N SER A 52 -20.59 6.83 0.77
CA SER A 52 -21.09 8.22 0.78
C SER A 52 -20.86 8.97 2.09
N HIS A 53 -20.49 8.27 3.17
CA HIS A 53 -20.35 8.83 4.52
C HIS A 53 -18.98 8.53 5.15
N VAL A 54 -18.11 7.81 4.46
CA VAL A 54 -16.83 7.40 5.04
C VAL A 54 -15.77 8.48 4.86
N THR A 55 -15.20 8.93 5.97
CA THR A 55 -13.97 9.72 5.98
C THR A 55 -12.81 8.74 5.87
N LYS A 56 -11.92 9.00 4.90
CA LYS A 56 -10.71 8.22 4.67
C LYS A 56 -9.50 9.06 5.07
N THR A 57 -8.55 8.45 5.75
CA THR A 57 -7.23 9.04 5.99
C THR A 57 -6.14 8.07 5.54
N TYR A 58 -4.92 8.57 5.43
CA TYR A 58 -3.75 7.76 5.10
C TYR A 58 -2.69 7.97 6.16
N THR A 59 -1.94 6.92 6.46
CA THR A 59 -0.75 7.06 7.30
C THR A 59 0.31 7.88 6.59
N ASP A 60 1.09 8.63 7.37
CA ASP A 60 2.28 9.31 6.87
C ASP A 60 3.51 8.36 6.82
N SER A 61 4.66 8.89 6.42
CA SER A 61 5.94 8.16 6.36
C SER A 61 6.40 7.54 7.70
N THR A 62 5.86 8.00 8.84
CA THR A 62 6.12 7.43 10.16
C THR A 62 5.11 6.35 10.55
N GLY A 63 4.16 6.05 9.66
CA GLY A 63 3.05 5.13 9.88
C GLY A 63 1.93 5.74 10.71
N TYR A 64 2.00 7.03 11.05
CA TYR A 64 1.05 7.68 11.92
C TYR A 64 -0.21 8.10 11.15
N PHE A 65 -1.37 7.94 11.78
CA PHE A 65 -2.62 8.54 11.33
C PHE A 65 -3.39 9.15 12.50
N LYS A 66 -4.23 10.14 12.19
CA LYS A 66 -5.27 10.66 13.07
C LYS A 66 -6.49 11.04 12.25
N GLN A 67 -7.66 10.61 12.69
CA GLN A 67 -8.93 10.99 12.07
C GLN A 67 -10.00 11.23 13.12
N LYS A 68 -10.88 12.21 12.88
CA LYS A 68 -12.07 12.41 13.70
C LYS A 68 -12.99 11.21 13.54
N ARG A 69 -13.49 10.68 14.65
CA ARG A 69 -14.43 9.57 14.68
C ARG A 69 -15.80 10.07 14.25
N GLN A 70 -16.44 9.38 13.31
CA GLN A 70 -17.81 9.72 12.90
C GLN A 70 -18.83 8.87 13.64
N ALA A 71 -18.54 7.58 13.81
CA ALA A 71 -19.39 6.64 14.52
C ALA A 71 -18.56 5.65 15.34
N LEU A 72 -19.23 4.88 16.20
CA LEU A 72 -18.61 3.73 16.91
C LEU A 72 -18.63 2.47 16.02
N MET A 73 -18.22 2.63 14.75
CA MET A 73 -18.08 1.53 13.79
C MET A 73 -16.66 0.97 13.84
N ASP A 74 -16.47 -0.23 13.28
CA ASP A 74 -15.16 -0.84 13.17
C ASP A 74 -14.21 0.00 12.32
N LEU A 75 -12.93 -0.05 12.65
CA LEU A 75 -11.89 0.66 11.91
C LEU A 75 -11.20 -0.31 10.95
N ILE A 76 -11.24 -0.02 9.66
CA ILE A 76 -10.58 -0.80 8.62
C ILE A 76 -9.24 -0.15 8.28
N VAL A 77 -8.20 -0.98 8.22
CA VAL A 77 -6.86 -0.59 7.79
C VAL A 77 -6.43 -1.46 6.62
N ALA A 78 -6.08 -0.84 5.50
CA ALA A 78 -5.74 -1.53 4.26
C ALA A 78 -4.47 -0.96 3.63
N LYS A 79 -3.61 -1.85 3.14
CA LYS A 79 -2.43 -1.50 2.34
C LYS A 79 -2.18 -2.62 1.34
N GLU A 80 -1.93 -2.26 0.08
CA GLU A 80 -1.56 -3.23 -0.95
C GLU A 80 -0.34 -4.05 -0.50
N GLY A 81 -0.39 -5.37 -0.70
CA GLY A 81 0.62 -6.30 -0.20
C GLY A 81 0.41 -6.81 1.24
N TYR A 82 -0.53 -6.23 1.99
CA TYR A 82 -0.88 -6.67 3.35
C TYR A 82 -2.32 -7.21 3.40
N LEU A 83 -2.59 -8.03 4.42
CA LEU A 83 -3.97 -8.41 4.76
C LEU A 83 -4.69 -7.19 5.35
N THR A 84 -5.87 -6.87 4.82
CA THR A 84 -6.76 -5.87 5.42
C THR A 84 -7.13 -6.32 6.82
N ASP A 85 -7.01 -5.41 7.78
CA ASP A 85 -7.39 -5.64 9.17
C ASP A 85 -8.64 -4.82 9.53
N THR A 86 -9.48 -5.40 10.39
CA THR A 86 -10.71 -4.78 10.89
C THR A 86 -10.68 -4.78 12.40
N ILE A 87 -10.48 -3.60 12.97
CA ILE A 87 -10.35 -3.40 14.41
C ILE A 87 -11.75 -3.11 14.97
N LYS A 88 -12.22 -4.02 15.82
CA LYS A 88 -13.48 -3.84 16.55
C LYS A 88 -13.37 -2.65 17.48
N VAL A 89 -14.19 -1.62 17.28
CA VAL A 89 -14.16 -0.41 18.11
C VAL A 89 -14.90 -0.63 19.43
N VAL A 90 -16.04 -1.31 19.37
CA VAL A 90 -16.93 -1.57 20.50
C VAL A 90 -17.50 -2.99 20.39
N TRP A 91 -17.68 -3.68 21.51
CA TRP A 91 -18.43 -4.94 21.56
C TRP A 91 -19.27 -5.02 22.84
N HIS A 92 -20.33 -5.84 22.77
CA HIS A 92 -21.22 -6.10 23.88
C HIS A 92 -21.06 -7.56 24.31
N GLN A 93 -20.84 -7.78 25.60
CA GLN A 93 -21.07 -9.09 26.19
C GLN A 93 -22.55 -9.19 26.56
N ALA A 94 -23.22 -10.27 26.14
CA ALA A 94 -24.66 -10.49 26.17
C ALA A 94 -25.36 -9.90 27.43
N GLY A 95 -25.78 -8.63 27.33
CA GLY A 95 -26.67 -7.96 28.28
C GLY A 95 -26.06 -7.11 29.39
N GLU A 96 -24.74 -7.10 29.63
CA GLU A 96 -24.23 -6.51 30.90
C GLU A 96 -23.12 -5.47 30.78
N THR A 97 -22.23 -5.54 29.77
CA THR A 97 -21.12 -4.59 29.66
C THR A 97 -20.81 -4.19 28.22
N THR A 98 -20.65 -2.87 28.00
CA THR A 98 -20.09 -2.31 26.77
C THR A 98 -18.59 -2.13 26.96
N GLU A 99 -17.81 -2.83 26.16
CA GLU A 99 -16.35 -2.71 26.15
C GLU A 99 -15.90 -1.92 24.93
N TYR A 100 -14.92 -1.04 25.13
CA TYR A 100 -14.33 -0.24 24.07
C TYR A 100 -12.87 -0.64 23.87
N SER A 101 -12.46 -0.72 22.61
CA SER A 101 -11.07 -1.01 22.25
C SER A 101 -10.09 0.09 22.65
N PRO A 102 -8.78 -0.24 22.75
CA PRO A 102 -7.74 0.76 22.99
C PRO A 102 -7.71 1.91 21.98
N ILE A 103 -8.16 1.70 20.73
CA ILE A 103 -8.10 2.72 19.67
C ILE A 103 -8.92 3.97 19.98
N VAL A 104 -9.93 3.85 20.85
CA VAL A 104 -10.77 4.97 21.30
C VAL A 104 -10.53 5.35 22.76
N LYS A 105 -9.82 4.54 23.54
CA LYS A 105 -9.50 4.81 24.95
C LYS A 105 -8.12 5.43 25.17
N LYS A 106 -7.20 5.27 24.22
CA LYS A 106 -5.82 5.75 24.29
C LYS A 106 -5.59 6.86 23.27
N ASP A 107 -4.64 7.74 23.57
CA ASP A 107 -4.21 8.79 22.65
C ASP A 107 -3.63 8.26 21.33
N SER A 108 -3.07 7.05 21.35
CA SER A 108 -2.55 6.36 20.18
C SER A 108 -2.51 4.84 20.42
N THR A 109 -2.73 4.06 19.37
CA THR A 109 -2.62 2.60 19.37
C THR A 109 -1.72 2.11 18.24
N LYS A 110 -0.95 1.04 18.49
CA LYS A 110 -0.17 0.35 17.47
C LYS A 110 -1.03 -0.70 16.77
N ILE A 111 -1.08 -0.65 15.44
CA ILE A 111 -1.79 -1.60 14.58
C ILE A 111 -0.72 -2.33 13.76
N VAL A 112 -0.78 -3.66 13.73
CA VAL A 112 0.20 -4.49 13.03
C VAL A 112 -0.49 -5.16 11.84
N LEU A 113 -0.13 -4.75 10.62
CA LEU A 113 -0.59 -5.42 9.42
C LEU A 113 0.33 -6.60 9.08
N LYS A 114 -0.29 -7.72 8.72
CA LYS A 114 0.43 -8.93 8.28
C LYS A 114 0.61 -8.91 6.77
N ALA A 115 1.79 -9.33 6.30
CA ALA A 115 2.03 -9.44 4.87
C ALA A 115 1.08 -10.48 4.25
N ASP A 116 0.48 -10.14 3.11
CA ASP A 116 -0.31 -11.09 2.33
C ASP A 116 0.63 -11.90 1.42
N ASN A 117 1.00 -13.08 1.92
CA ASN A 117 1.89 -14.01 1.24
C ASN A 117 1.16 -14.93 0.24
N ALA A 118 -0.12 -14.67 -0.05
CA ALA A 118 -0.85 -15.43 -1.06
C ALA A 118 -0.15 -15.30 -2.42
N LYS A 119 0.11 -16.45 -3.06
CA LYS A 119 0.72 -16.56 -4.38
C LYS A 119 -0.34 -16.39 -5.46
N GLN A 120 0.02 -15.69 -6.52
CA GLN A 120 -0.84 -15.47 -7.68
C GLN A 120 0.00 -15.40 -8.96
N ARG A 121 -0.67 -15.53 -10.11
CA ARG A 121 -0.12 -15.12 -11.41
C ARG A 121 -0.32 -13.62 -11.58
N SER A 122 0.63 -12.95 -12.22
CA SER A 122 0.47 -11.55 -12.62
C SER A 122 1.07 -11.33 -14.01
N THR A 123 0.44 -10.48 -14.81
CA THR A 123 1.00 -9.99 -16.05
C THR A 123 1.10 -8.47 -15.97
N ILE A 124 2.33 -7.99 -15.98
CA ILE A 124 2.66 -6.57 -15.87
C ILE A 124 3.03 -6.06 -17.25
N VAL A 125 2.54 -4.87 -17.58
CA VAL A 125 2.80 -4.21 -18.85
C VAL A 125 3.55 -2.91 -18.62
N LEU A 126 4.72 -2.81 -19.23
CA LEU A 126 5.48 -1.57 -19.38
C LEU A 126 5.21 -1.03 -20.78
N GLY A 127 4.33 -0.03 -20.89
CA GLY A 127 3.94 0.55 -22.16
C GLY A 127 4.69 1.83 -22.47
N PHE A 128 5.46 1.81 -23.55
CA PHE A 128 6.25 2.93 -24.05
C PHE A 128 5.48 3.61 -25.16
N TYR A 129 5.02 4.84 -24.89
CA TYR A 129 4.25 5.63 -25.84
C TYR A 129 4.99 6.91 -26.20
N SER A 130 4.66 7.47 -27.35
CA SER A 130 5.20 8.74 -27.85
C SER A 130 4.08 9.72 -28.20
N ILE A 131 4.37 11.01 -28.11
CA ILE A 131 3.54 12.11 -28.64
C ILE A 131 4.20 12.69 -29.90
N CYS A 132 5.51 12.90 -29.83
CA CYS A 132 6.39 13.11 -30.96
C CYS A 132 7.76 12.51 -30.66
N CYS A 133 8.44 12.10 -31.74
CA CYS A 133 9.88 12.08 -31.81
C CYS A 133 10.52 10.90 -31.02
N GLY A 134 9.77 9.81 -30.84
CA GLY A 134 10.27 8.54 -30.29
C GLY A 134 9.89 8.29 -28.83
N THR A 135 10.14 7.08 -28.34
CA THR A 135 9.81 6.69 -26.96
C THR A 135 10.95 6.97 -25.96
N PRO A 136 10.64 7.11 -24.66
CA PRO A 136 11.66 7.23 -23.62
C PRO A 136 12.55 5.99 -23.51
N ASN A 137 13.77 6.14 -22.98
CA ASN A 137 14.65 5.00 -22.69
C ASN A 137 14.14 4.24 -21.45
N GLY A 138 13.90 2.94 -21.60
CA GLY A 138 13.43 2.03 -20.54
C GLY A 138 14.50 1.14 -19.90
N GLU A 139 15.78 1.35 -20.20
CA GLU A 139 16.89 0.48 -19.77
C GLU A 139 16.93 0.26 -18.25
N GLU A 140 16.76 1.34 -17.46
CA GLU A 140 16.73 1.24 -16.00
C GLU A 140 15.55 0.41 -15.48
N LEU A 141 14.38 0.49 -16.15
CA LEU A 141 13.23 -0.34 -15.78
C LEU A 141 13.52 -1.81 -16.07
N LEU A 142 14.05 -2.13 -17.25
CA LEU A 142 14.38 -3.50 -17.64
C LEU A 142 15.48 -4.10 -16.76
N LYS A 143 16.47 -3.29 -16.37
CA LYS A 143 17.48 -3.68 -15.37
C LYS A 143 16.81 -4.01 -14.03
N TYR A 144 15.92 -3.15 -13.54
CA TYR A 144 15.17 -3.40 -12.31
C TYR A 144 14.32 -4.68 -12.40
N VAL A 145 13.66 -4.93 -13.53
CA VAL A 145 12.91 -6.17 -13.78
C VAL A 145 13.82 -7.40 -13.61
N GLY A 146 14.99 -7.40 -14.26
CA GLY A 146 15.97 -8.49 -14.14
C GLY A 146 16.43 -8.71 -12.70
N MET A 147 16.83 -7.62 -12.02
CA MET A 147 17.26 -7.65 -10.62
C MET A 147 16.16 -8.18 -9.68
N PHE A 148 14.91 -7.75 -9.88
CA PHE A 148 13.79 -8.17 -9.04
C PHE A 148 13.50 -9.66 -9.19
N ILE A 149 13.49 -10.16 -10.44
CA ILE A 149 13.29 -11.59 -10.75
C ILE A 149 14.39 -12.43 -10.10
N GLN A 150 15.64 -12.01 -10.21
CA GLN A 150 16.78 -12.72 -9.62
C GLN A 150 16.77 -12.67 -8.08
N HIS A 151 16.52 -11.50 -7.49
CA HIS A 151 16.55 -11.31 -6.04
C HIS A 151 15.47 -12.14 -5.32
N HIS A 152 14.29 -12.27 -5.93
CA HIS A 152 13.16 -13.02 -5.38
C HIS A 152 13.04 -14.46 -5.89
N ASP A 153 14.02 -14.93 -6.67
CA ASP A 153 14.05 -16.26 -7.27
C ASP A 153 12.76 -16.64 -8.02
N LEU A 154 12.21 -15.68 -8.78
CA LEU A 154 10.97 -15.89 -9.54
C LEU A 154 11.24 -16.82 -10.73
N LYS A 155 10.50 -17.93 -10.79
CA LYS A 155 10.67 -18.97 -11.82
C LYS A 155 9.73 -18.75 -13.01
N ASP A 156 10.16 -19.25 -14.16
CA ASP A 156 9.38 -19.32 -15.39
C ASP A 156 8.78 -17.97 -15.83
N VAL A 157 9.48 -16.87 -15.50
CA VAL A 157 9.08 -15.52 -15.91
C VAL A 157 9.30 -15.38 -17.40
N LYS A 158 8.25 -14.97 -18.12
CA LYS A 158 8.30 -14.70 -19.55
C LYS A 158 8.23 -13.21 -19.80
N ILE A 159 9.16 -12.70 -20.61
CA ILE A 159 9.17 -11.31 -21.07
C ILE A 159 8.94 -11.29 -22.58
N THR A 160 7.91 -10.58 -23.03
CA THR A 160 7.60 -10.43 -24.45
C THR A 160 7.61 -8.97 -24.85
N LEU A 161 8.43 -8.60 -25.82
CA LEU A 161 8.36 -7.32 -26.51
C LEU A 161 7.23 -7.37 -27.54
N VAL A 162 6.30 -6.44 -27.41
CA VAL A 162 5.23 -6.20 -28.37
C VAL A 162 5.53 -4.91 -29.12
N SER A 163 5.85 -5.00 -30.40
CA SER A 163 6.18 -3.85 -31.24
C SER A 163 5.15 -3.64 -32.36
N GLY A 164 5.17 -2.44 -32.95
CA GLY A 164 4.22 -2.04 -33.99
C GLY A 164 2.97 -1.36 -33.42
N LEU A 165 3.03 -0.84 -32.19
CA LEU A 165 1.92 -0.14 -31.54
C LEU A 165 1.71 1.29 -32.09
N GLY A 166 2.72 1.83 -32.79
CA GLY A 166 2.65 3.14 -33.41
C GLY A 166 3.80 3.37 -34.40
N LYS A 167 3.93 4.62 -34.87
CA LYS A 167 4.87 4.99 -35.94
C LYS A 167 6.23 5.46 -35.43
N GLU A 168 6.34 5.71 -34.13
CA GLU A 168 7.52 6.35 -33.51
C GLU A 168 8.32 5.36 -32.66
N GLY A 169 7.98 4.07 -32.75
CA GLY A 169 8.65 3.02 -31.98
C GLY A 169 7.95 2.71 -30.66
N GLU A 170 6.65 2.96 -30.56
CA GLU A 170 5.81 2.56 -29.44
C GLU A 170 5.77 1.03 -29.32
N HIS A 171 5.99 0.56 -28.09
CA HIS A 171 6.10 -0.85 -27.78
C HIS A 171 5.70 -1.11 -26.32
N ASP A 172 5.29 -2.34 -26.05
CA ASP A 172 5.04 -2.82 -24.69
C ASP A 172 6.06 -3.91 -24.35
N PHE A 173 6.50 -3.97 -23.10
CA PHE A 173 7.03 -5.21 -22.52
C PHE A 173 5.95 -5.85 -21.66
N LEU A 174 5.58 -7.09 -22.00
CA LEU A 174 4.72 -7.95 -21.22
C LEU A 174 5.59 -8.84 -20.33
N ILE A 175 5.45 -8.70 -19.02
CA ILE A 175 6.17 -9.47 -18.01
C ILE A 175 5.15 -10.40 -17.34
N GLU A 176 5.13 -11.65 -17.77
CA GLU A 176 4.27 -12.69 -17.22
C GLU A 176 5.01 -13.43 -16.10
N ILE A 177 4.50 -13.29 -14.87
CA ILE A 177 5.07 -13.90 -13.67
C ILE A 177 4.08 -14.97 -13.17
N PRO A 178 4.40 -16.27 -13.34
CA PRO A 178 3.48 -17.35 -12.97
C PRO A 178 3.19 -17.42 -11.47
N THR A 179 4.15 -17.03 -10.64
CA THR A 179 4.04 -17.10 -9.19
C THR A 179 4.74 -15.91 -8.54
N ILE A 180 3.94 -15.02 -7.96
CA ILE A 180 4.39 -13.87 -7.18
C ILE A 180 3.48 -13.70 -5.96
N THR A 181 4.01 -13.30 -4.80
CA THR A 181 3.17 -12.94 -3.65
C THR A 181 2.52 -11.57 -3.88
N LYS A 182 1.40 -11.27 -3.22
CA LYS A 182 0.81 -9.92 -3.27
C LYS A 182 1.79 -8.85 -2.79
N MET A 183 2.55 -9.12 -1.72
CA MET A 183 3.59 -8.21 -1.24
C MET A 183 4.67 -7.94 -2.30
N GLN A 184 5.25 -8.99 -2.88
CA GLN A 184 6.25 -8.85 -3.95
C GLN A 184 5.69 -8.05 -5.13
N LYS A 185 4.45 -8.33 -5.54
CA LYS A 185 3.78 -7.63 -6.64
C LYS A 185 3.61 -6.13 -6.34
N ALA A 186 3.17 -5.80 -5.11
CA ALA A 186 3.00 -4.43 -4.66
C ALA A 186 4.30 -3.63 -4.77
N VAL A 187 5.37 -4.16 -4.16
CA VAL A 187 6.72 -3.56 -4.19
C VAL A 187 7.23 -3.45 -5.63
N PHE A 188 7.01 -4.47 -6.45
CA PHE A 188 7.46 -4.48 -7.83
C PHE A 188 6.81 -3.36 -8.66
N LEU A 189 5.48 -3.25 -8.59
CA LEU A 189 4.71 -2.23 -9.31
C LEU A 189 5.01 -0.81 -8.81
N GLU A 190 5.15 -0.60 -7.50
CA GLU A 190 5.46 0.70 -6.92
C GLU A 190 6.82 1.21 -7.42
N ASN A 191 7.86 0.38 -7.35
CA ASN A 191 9.18 0.73 -7.82
C ASN A 191 9.23 0.96 -9.33
N LEU A 192 8.54 0.13 -10.13
CA LEU A 192 8.42 0.34 -11.58
C LEU A 192 7.74 1.69 -11.90
N LYS A 193 6.66 2.04 -11.20
CA LYS A 193 5.96 3.33 -11.38
C LYS A 193 6.85 4.51 -11.01
N ASN A 194 7.67 4.38 -9.97
CA ASN A 194 8.60 5.42 -9.55
C ASN A 194 9.72 5.60 -10.59
N LEU A 195 10.32 4.52 -11.08
CA LEU A 195 11.32 4.56 -12.16
C LEU A 195 10.74 5.12 -13.46
N ALA A 196 9.53 4.72 -13.84
CA ALA A 196 8.84 5.23 -15.03
C ALA A 196 8.68 6.76 -15.02
N LYS A 197 8.42 7.36 -13.84
CA LYS A 197 8.32 8.82 -13.68
C LYS A 197 9.67 9.53 -13.82
N MET A 198 10.76 8.83 -13.52
CA MET A 198 12.13 9.36 -13.56
C MET A 198 12.84 9.11 -14.90
N ALA A 199 12.25 8.28 -15.77
CA ALA A 199 12.86 7.87 -17.03
C ALA A 199 13.26 9.09 -17.90
N PRO A 200 14.51 9.14 -18.40
CA PRO A 200 14.99 10.26 -19.21
C PRO A 200 14.16 10.44 -20.49
N LYS A 201 13.60 11.64 -20.67
CA LYS A 201 12.80 12.03 -21.84
C LYS A 201 13.63 12.60 -22.99
N LYS A 202 14.87 12.13 -23.20
CA LYS A 202 15.81 12.72 -24.19
C LYS A 202 15.15 12.84 -25.57
N ASN A 203 14.67 14.04 -25.91
CA ASN A 203 13.94 14.40 -27.13
C ASN A 203 12.64 13.62 -27.40
N SER A 204 12.05 13.04 -26.35
CA SER A 204 10.76 12.33 -26.43
C SER A 204 9.71 13.10 -25.63
N ASP A 205 8.59 13.44 -26.28
CA ASP A 205 7.39 13.94 -25.59
C ASP A 205 6.51 12.78 -25.05
N GLY A 206 7.03 11.56 -25.13
CA GLY A 206 6.39 10.34 -24.67
C GLY A 206 6.48 10.07 -23.18
N GLY A 207 6.08 8.84 -22.81
CA GLY A 207 6.11 8.37 -21.44
C GLY A 207 6.10 6.85 -21.34
N ILE A 208 6.24 6.37 -20.10
CA ILE A 208 6.17 4.96 -19.77
C ILE A 208 4.99 4.76 -18.82
N ASN A 209 4.07 3.89 -19.17
CA ASN A 209 2.96 3.48 -18.32
C ASN A 209 3.23 2.10 -17.73
N VAL A 210 2.92 1.92 -16.44
CA VAL A 210 3.02 0.65 -15.73
C VAL A 210 1.63 0.22 -15.32
N SER A 211 1.17 -0.91 -15.87
CA SER A 211 -0.17 -1.44 -15.63
C SER A 211 -0.17 -2.96 -15.47
N GLU A 212 -1.28 -3.51 -14.97
CA GLU A 212 -1.54 -4.95 -14.96
C GLU A 212 -2.60 -5.30 -16.02
N THR A 213 -2.59 -6.54 -16.50
CA THR A 213 -3.66 -7.05 -17.36
C THR A 213 -3.91 -8.53 -17.12
N GLU A 214 -5.17 -8.95 -17.14
CA GLU A 214 -5.55 -10.37 -17.14
C GLU A 214 -5.87 -10.87 -18.55
N ASN A 215 -6.05 -9.96 -19.52
CA ASN A 215 -6.48 -10.26 -20.87
C ASN A 215 -5.54 -9.65 -21.93
N ILE A 216 -4.43 -10.35 -22.19
CA ILE A 216 -3.45 -9.94 -23.21
C ILE A 216 -4.11 -9.82 -24.59
N LYS A 217 -5.02 -10.74 -24.96
CA LYS A 217 -5.69 -10.72 -26.26
C LYS A 217 -6.60 -9.51 -26.44
N GLY A 218 -7.33 -9.12 -25.38
CA GLY A 218 -8.23 -7.98 -25.39
C GLY A 218 -7.51 -6.63 -25.32
N ARG A 219 -6.23 -6.60 -24.92
CA ARG A 219 -5.44 -5.37 -24.83
C ARG A 219 -5.10 -4.79 -26.20
N TYR A 220 -4.81 -5.64 -27.18
CA TYR A 220 -4.33 -5.21 -28.49
C TYR A 220 -5.41 -5.33 -29.55
N THR A 221 -5.82 -4.20 -30.10
CA THR A 221 -6.63 -4.20 -31.32
C THR A 221 -5.72 -4.48 -32.53
N ASN A 222 -6.21 -5.20 -33.54
CA ASN A 222 -5.44 -5.56 -34.73
C ASN A 222 -4.11 -6.30 -34.43
N SER A 223 -4.17 -7.32 -33.56
CA SER A 223 -3.01 -8.15 -33.18
C SER A 223 -2.20 -8.69 -34.36
N ASP A 224 -2.84 -8.87 -35.52
CA ASP A 224 -2.22 -9.37 -36.76
C ASP A 224 -1.16 -8.43 -37.34
N ARG A 225 -1.12 -7.17 -36.89
CA ARG A 225 -0.12 -6.17 -37.27
C ARG A 225 1.00 -6.00 -36.25
N LEU A 226 0.89 -6.68 -35.11
CA LEU A 226 1.86 -6.60 -34.02
C LEU A 226 2.87 -7.72 -34.11
N THR A 227 4.09 -7.43 -33.67
CA THR A 227 5.12 -8.45 -33.51
C THR A 227 5.29 -8.76 -32.03
N PHE A 228 5.23 -10.04 -31.68
CA PHE A 228 5.48 -10.54 -30.34
C PHE A 228 6.82 -11.29 -30.34
N LYS A 229 7.81 -10.75 -29.63
CA LYS A 229 9.14 -11.35 -29.52
C LYS A 229 9.45 -11.63 -28.06
N GLU A 230 9.65 -12.90 -27.73
CA GLU A 230 10.15 -13.29 -26.41
C GLU A 230 11.60 -12.84 -26.22
N ILE A 231 11.90 -12.32 -25.03
CA ILE A 231 13.22 -11.82 -24.64
C ILE A 231 13.79 -12.75 -23.59
N ASP A 232 15.03 -13.18 -23.79
CA ASP A 232 15.77 -13.94 -22.78
C ASP A 232 16.08 -13.01 -21.59
N LEU A 233 15.72 -13.44 -20.38
CA LEU A 233 16.05 -12.74 -19.13
C LEU A 233 17.54 -12.41 -19.03
N LYS A 234 18.43 -13.28 -19.54
CA LYS A 234 19.88 -13.07 -19.56
C LYS A 234 20.33 -11.93 -20.47
N SER A 235 19.48 -11.54 -21.43
CA SER A 235 19.75 -10.44 -22.36
C SER A 235 19.31 -9.07 -21.83
N LEU A 236 18.67 -9.03 -20.65
CA LEU A 236 18.38 -7.76 -19.99
C LEU A 236 19.68 -7.06 -19.57
N PRO A 237 19.69 -5.71 -19.54
CA PRO A 237 20.85 -4.94 -19.11
C PRO A 237 21.29 -5.38 -17.71
N ASN A 238 22.51 -5.90 -17.60
CA ASN A 238 23.17 -6.26 -16.35
C ASN A 238 24.31 -5.27 -16.08
N GLU A 239 24.76 -5.16 -14.82
CA GLU A 239 25.87 -4.29 -14.40
C GLU A 239 27.15 -4.44 -15.22
#